data_AF-A0A951FAH4-F1
#
_entry.id   AF-A0A951FAH4-F1
#
_cell.length_a   1.000
_cell.length_b   1.000
_cell.length_c   1.000
_cell.angle_alpha   90.00
_cell.angle_beta   90.00
_cell.angle_gamma   90.00
#
_symmetry.space_group_name_H-M   'P 1'
#
loop_
_entity.id
_entity.type
_entity.pdbx_description
1 polymer ?
#
loop_
_entity_poly.entity_id
_entity_poly.type
_entity_poly.pdbx_seq_one_letter_code
_entity_poly.pdbx_strand_id
1 'polypeptide(L)'
;MAQLSYPSSTEVQLRLGAQEDAILTVVRRWSWWTRADVEGRVPGESQVTAVILTASRSEDRMIRDILHRSFQLVFPAEGGEGVATAVAPTPRVRRSYR
;
A
#
# COMPACT_ATOMS: atom_id res chain seq x y z
N MET A 1 3.04 9.32 1.19
CA MET A 1 3.82 8.09 1.32
C MET A 1 2.92 6.98 1.84
N ALA A 2 3.04 5.76 1.33
CA ALA A 2 2.30 4.60 1.85
C ALA A 2 3.03 4.01 3.08
N GLN A 3 2.31 3.74 4.16
CA GLN A 3 2.87 3.23 5.41
C GLN A 3 2.02 2.07 5.93
N LEU A 4 2.67 1.04 6.43
CA LEU A 4 2.02 -0.15 6.96
C LEU A 4 2.34 -0.28 8.46
N SER A 5 1.30 -0.31 9.29
CA SER A 5 1.40 -0.29 10.75
C SER A 5 0.63 -1.45 11.38
N TYR A 6 1.02 -1.84 12.59
CA TYR A 6 0.40 -2.94 13.32
C TYR A 6 -0.07 -2.46 14.68
N PRO A 7 -1.26 -1.86 14.77
CA PRO A 7 -1.78 -1.32 16.03
C PRO A 7 -2.05 -2.44 17.06
N SER A 8 -2.25 -3.67 16.61
CA SER A 8 -2.50 -4.85 17.44
C SER A 8 -1.95 -6.11 16.76
N SER A 9 -1.86 -7.22 17.51
CA SER A 9 -1.43 -8.51 16.95
C SER A 9 -2.41 -9.09 15.91
N THR A 10 -3.64 -8.57 15.88
CA THR A 10 -4.73 -9.08 15.02
C THR A 10 -5.06 -8.15 13.86
N GLU A 11 -4.49 -6.94 13.82
CA GLU A 11 -4.84 -5.93 12.84
C GLU A 11 -3.61 -5.42 12.10
N VAL A 12 -3.85 -5.02 10.86
CA VAL A 12 -2.90 -4.34 10.01
C VAL A 12 -3.56 -3.08 9.47
N GLN A 13 -2.82 -1.98 9.50
CA GLN A 13 -3.25 -0.70 9.01
C GLN A 13 -2.37 -0.26 7.86
N LEU A 14 -2.98 0.10 6.75
CA LEU A 14 -2.33 0.73 5.61
C LEU A 14 -2.75 2.20 5.57
N ARG A 15 -1.80 3.09 5.84
CA ARG A 15 -1.96 4.53 5.72
C ARG A 15 -1.46 4.98 4.35
N LEU A 16 -2.30 5.70 3.62
CA LEU A 16 -2.04 6.26 2.30
C LEU A 16 -2.18 7.77 2.39
N GLY A 17 -1.25 8.54 1.83
CA GLY A 17 -1.39 9.99 1.76
C GLY A 17 -2.30 10.45 0.62
N ALA A 18 -2.50 11.76 0.54
CA ALA A 18 -3.32 12.41 -0.50
C ALA A 18 -2.89 12.08 -1.95
N GLN A 19 -1.60 11.82 -2.17
CA GLN A 19 -1.02 11.58 -3.50
C GLN A 19 -1.17 10.11 -3.94
N GLU A 20 -1.54 9.22 -3.00
CA GLU A 20 -1.63 7.79 -3.22
C GLU A 20 -3.05 7.32 -3.65
N ASP A 21 -3.83 8.19 -4.29
CA ASP A 21 -5.20 7.88 -4.73
C ASP A 21 -5.27 6.68 -5.69
N ALA A 22 -4.25 6.48 -6.52
CA ALA A 22 -4.13 5.31 -7.39
C ALA A 22 -4.01 4.01 -6.58
N ILE A 23 -3.24 4.03 -5.49
CA ILE A 23 -3.10 2.88 -4.58
C ILE A 23 -4.45 2.62 -3.93
N LEU A 24 -5.06 3.65 -3.35
CA LEU A 24 -6.38 3.57 -2.72
C LEU A 24 -7.43 2.98 -3.67
N THR A 25 -7.44 3.40 -4.94
CA THR A 25 -8.38 2.91 -5.95
C THR A 25 -8.24 1.42 -6.24
N VAL A 26 -7.02 0.88 -6.17
CA VAL A 26 -6.76 -0.55 -6.34
C VAL A 26 -7.08 -1.30 -5.05
N VAL A 27 -6.58 -0.83 -3.91
CA VAL A 27 -6.73 -1.56 -2.65
C VAL A 27 -8.16 -1.54 -2.12
N ARG A 28 -8.93 -0.46 -2.32
CA ARG A 28 -10.33 -0.39 -1.84
C ARG A 28 -11.28 -1.41 -2.49
N ARG A 29 -10.88 -2.05 -3.59
CA ARG A 29 -11.71 -3.03 -4.31
C ARG A 29 -11.79 -4.37 -3.58
N TRP A 30 -10.92 -4.60 -2.61
CA TRP A 30 -10.88 -5.85 -1.86
C TRP A 30 -11.85 -5.84 -0.69
N SER A 31 -12.57 -6.95 -0.46
CA SER A 31 -13.63 -7.03 0.56
C SER A 31 -13.16 -7.36 1.97
N TRP A 32 -11.86 -7.57 2.17
CA TRP A 32 -11.29 -7.95 3.48
C TRP A 32 -10.87 -6.75 4.35
N TRP A 33 -11.13 -5.52 3.89
CA TRP A 33 -11.02 -4.33 4.73
C TRP A 33 -12.15 -4.30 5.75
N THR A 34 -11.77 -4.22 7.02
CA THR A 34 -12.72 -4.13 8.13
C THR A 34 -13.10 -2.70 8.44
N ARG A 35 -12.20 -1.74 8.20
CA ARG A 35 -12.42 -0.33 8.51
C ARG A 35 -11.63 0.59 7.58
N ALA A 36 -12.20 1.76 7.30
CA ALA A 36 -11.53 2.84 6.58
C ALA A 36 -11.75 4.16 7.33
N ASP A 37 -10.66 4.79 7.77
CA ASP A 37 -10.66 6.11 8.41
C ASP A 37 -10.00 7.12 7.46
N VAL A 38 -10.50 8.36 7.47
CA VAL A 38 -10.00 9.44 6.61
C VAL A 38 -9.50 10.56 7.50
N GLU A 39 -8.22 10.88 7.39
CA GLU A 39 -7.58 11.99 8.11
C GLU A 39 -7.62 13.27 7.28
N GLY A 40 -7.83 14.40 7.97
CA GLY A 40 -7.70 15.74 7.39
C GLY A 40 -8.92 16.25 6.64
N ARG A 41 -10.07 15.57 6.70
CA ARG A 41 -11.32 16.11 6.14
C ARG A 41 -11.87 17.20 7.06
N VAL A 42 -11.40 18.43 6.88
CA VAL A 42 -12.02 19.61 7.50
C VAL A 42 -13.34 19.90 6.77
N PRO A 43 -14.47 20.12 7.47
CA PRO A 43 -15.72 20.50 6.80
C PRO A 43 -15.54 21.81 6.03
N GLY A 44 -15.57 21.73 4.69
CA GLY A 44 -15.33 22.85 3.77
C GLY A 44 -14.12 22.64 2.85
N GLU A 45 -13.21 21.73 3.20
CA GLU A 45 -12.08 21.36 2.35
C GLU A 45 -12.33 20.04 1.63
N SER A 46 -11.97 20.01 0.33
CA SER A 46 -12.02 18.80 -0.48
C SER A 46 -10.72 18.00 -0.45
N GLN A 47 -9.72 18.45 0.32
CA GLN A 47 -8.45 17.75 0.45
C GLN A 47 -8.50 16.76 1.60
N VAL A 48 -8.17 15.51 1.28
CA VAL A 48 -7.94 14.44 2.25
C VAL A 48 -6.44 14.34 2.45
N THR A 49 -5.97 14.46 3.69
CA THR A 49 -4.54 14.42 3.99
C THR A 49 -4.02 12.98 3.96
N ALA A 50 -4.78 12.04 4.52
CA ALA A 50 -4.47 10.62 4.47
C ALA A 50 -5.72 9.76 4.63
N VAL A 51 -5.62 8.50 4.19
CA VAL A 51 -6.63 7.45 4.37
C VAL A 51 -5.95 6.28 5.07
N ILE A 52 -6.58 5.76 6.12
CA ILE A 52 -6.12 4.62 6.90
C ILE A 52 -7.08 3.47 6.66
N LEU A 53 -6.62 2.41 6.04
CA LEU A 53 -7.38 1.18 5.84
C LEU A 53 -6.94 0.14 6.85
N THR A 54 -7.88 -0.43 7.60
CA THR A 54 -7.63 -1.50 8.58
C THR A 54 -8.15 -2.82 8.06
N ALA A 55 -7.36 -3.87 8.21
CA ALA A 55 -7.72 -5.25 7.90
C ALA A 55 -7.21 -6.21 8.99
N SER A 56 -7.62 -7.48 8.88
CA SER A 56 -7.08 -8.54 9.73
C SER A 56 -5.60 -8.81 9.41
N ARG A 57 -4.81 -9.12 10.43
CA ARG A 57 -3.38 -9.47 10.28
C ARG A 57 -3.15 -10.68 9.37
N SER A 58 -4.14 -11.58 9.24
CA SER A 58 -4.10 -12.70 8.30
C SER A 58 -3.93 -12.25 6.84
N GLU A 59 -4.40 -11.04 6.51
CA GLU A 59 -4.35 -10.47 5.16
C GLU A 59 -3.07 -9.67 4.89
N ASP A 60 -2.19 -9.49 5.88
CA ASP A 60 -0.92 -8.74 5.76
C ASP A 60 -0.08 -9.20 4.55
N ARG A 61 0.02 -10.52 4.36
CA ARG A 61 0.74 -11.09 3.23
C ARG A 61 0.09 -10.72 1.89
N MET A 62 -1.24 -10.71 1.82
CA MET A 62 -1.98 -10.38 0.62
C MET A 62 -1.88 -8.88 0.30
N ILE A 63 -2.00 -8.02 1.32
CA ILE A 63 -1.76 -6.57 1.22
C ILE A 63 -0.39 -6.31 0.59
N ARG A 64 0.67 -6.89 1.18
CA ARG A 64 2.05 -6.71 0.73
C ARG A 64 2.23 -7.20 -0.72
N ASP A 65 1.66 -8.35 -1.08
CA ASP A 65 1.78 -8.90 -2.44
C ASP A 65 1.05 -8.03 -3.47
N ILE A 66 -0.14 -7.52 -3.16
CA ILE A 66 -0.87 -6.59 -4.04
C ILE A 66 -0.08 -5.30 -4.24
N LEU A 67 0.45 -4.72 -3.15
CA LEU A 67 1.21 -3.47 -3.20
C LEU A 67 2.54 -3.65 -3.96
N HIS A 68 3.22 -4.77 -3.77
CA HIS A 68 4.43 -5.09 -4.51
C HIS A 68 4.15 -5.32 -6.01
N ARG A 69 3.12 -6.11 -6.36
CA ARG A 69 2.80 -6.39 -7.77
C ARG A 69 2.26 -5.19 -8.53
N SER A 70 1.46 -4.35 -7.86
CA SER A 70 0.77 -3.24 -8.51
C SER A 70 1.61 -1.97 -8.51
N PHE A 71 2.40 -1.74 -7.46
CA PHE A 71 3.10 -0.46 -7.24
C PHE A 71 4.59 -0.63 -6.92
N GLN A 72 5.14 -1.85 -6.96
CA GLN A 72 6.54 -2.15 -6.62
C GLN A 72 6.95 -1.66 -5.22
N LEU A 73 5.98 -1.53 -4.33
CA LEU A 73 6.19 -1.11 -2.94
C LEU A 73 6.58 -2.31 -2.09
N VAL A 74 7.66 -2.15 -1.34
CA VAL A 74 8.12 -3.15 -0.37
C VAL A 74 8.11 -2.52 1.01
N PHE A 75 7.59 -3.27 1.99
CA PHE A 75 7.44 -2.84 3.37
C PHE A 75 8.32 -3.70 4.29
N PRO A 76 8.94 -3.11 5.33
CA PRO A 76 9.68 -3.86 6.36
C PRO A 76 8.80 -4.90 7.06
N ALA A 77 9.40 -5.97 7.58
CA ALA A 77 8.66 -7.04 8.29
C ALA A 77 7.94 -6.52 9.55
N GLU A 78 8.55 -5.59 10.27
CA GLU A 78 7.96 -4.94 11.44
C GLU A 78 6.90 -3.87 11.12
N GLY A 79 6.67 -3.59 9.83
CA GLY A 79 5.87 -2.45 9.40
C GLY A 79 6.74 -1.20 9.28
N GLY A 80 6.23 -0.20 8.59
CA GLY A 80 6.96 1.02 8.29
C GLY A 80 6.55 1.62 6.96
N GLU A 81 7.38 2.55 6.50
CA GLU A 81 7.18 3.21 5.22
C GLU A 81 7.49 2.25 4.06
N GLY A 82 6.59 2.21 3.08
CA GLY A 82 6.75 1.45 1.86
C GLY A 82 7.73 2.17 0.95
N VAL A 83 8.84 1.52 0.63
CA VAL A 83 9.81 2.05 -0.32
C VAL A 83 9.49 1.49 -1.69
N ALA A 84 9.35 2.38 -2.68
CA ALA A 84 9.27 1.96 -4.07
C ALA A 84 10.62 1.34 -4.44
N THR A 85 10.63 0.04 -4.66
CA THR A 85 11.80 -0.60 -5.24
C THR A 85 11.89 -0.16 -6.68
N ALA A 86 12.88 0.68 -7.00
CA ALA A 86 13.26 0.93 -8.37
C ALA A 86 13.81 -0.39 -8.91
N VAL A 87 12.94 -1.22 -9.47
CA VAL A 87 13.36 -2.44 -10.16
C VAL A 87 14.09 -1.95 -11.41
N ALA A 88 15.42 -1.90 -11.35
CA ALA A 88 16.23 -1.71 -12.53
C ALA A 88 15.78 -2.75 -13.56
N PRO A 89 15.40 -2.37 -14.79
CA PRO A 89 14.97 -3.32 -15.78
C PRO A 89 16.12 -4.30 -15.99
N THR A 90 15.90 -5.56 -15.64
CA THR A 90 16.86 -6.63 -15.92
C THR A 90 17.08 -6.59 -17.44
N PRO A 91 18.31 -6.36 -17.94
CA PRO A 91 18.53 -6.38 -19.37
C PRO A 91 18.17 -7.78 -19.86
N ARG A 92 17.08 -7.89 -20.63
CA ARG A 92 16.78 -9.10 -21.39
C ARG A 92 18.00 -9.34 -22.27
N VAL A 93 18.83 -10.30 -21.89
CA VAL A 93 19.94 -10.79 -22.70
C VAL A 93 19.32 -11.30 -24.00
N ARG A 94 19.33 -10.45 -25.03
CA ARG A 94 19.07 -10.85 -26.41
C ARG A 94 20.20 -11.77 -26.78
N ARG A 95 19.97 -13.07 -26.65
CA ARG A 95 20.83 -14.12 -27.18
C ARG A 95 20.79 -14.00 -28.70
N SER A 96 21.72 -13.23 -29.25
CA SER A 96 22.00 -13.19 -30.68
C SER A 96 22.52 -14.56 -31.10
N TYR A 97 21.69 -15.34 -31.80
CA TYR A 97 22.18 -16.47 -32.57
C TYR A 97 23.01 -15.92 -33.73
N ARG A 98 24.29 -16.27 -33.77
CA ARG A 98 25.12 -16.27 -34.97
C ARG A 98 25.46 -17.73 -35.27
#